data_AF-A0A4Q2ZK91-F1
#
_entry.id   AF-A0A4Q2ZK91-F1
#
_cell.length_a   1.000
_cell.length_b   1.000
_cell.length_c   1.000
_cell.angle_alpha   90.00
_cell.angle_beta   90.00
_cell.angle_gamma   90.00
#
_symmetry.space_group_name_H-M   'P 1'
#
loop_
_entity.id
_entity.type
_entity.pdbx_description
1 polymer ?
#
loop_
_entity_poly.entity_id
_entity_poly.type
_entity_poly.pdbx_seq_one_letter_code
_entity_poly.pdbx_strand_id
1 'polypeptide(L)'
;MWGYMMLIRCLIAVVALLGLAGPVGAQGLSVKLDADAARAVLAAVRNPALTREQALAIARLPGNQGLIRKVKSYNQPADEARLADALLTAAQGRTSETGGEYKFAEVRDNADKIAPVVEALADPASLSGVQARIALFTPARVAGRATGYLIVGGPSGGFAFGEPEFYLNIARYPVPSLARIIMGHELFHGVQGLALGLKPQGAAAAACLAKMPEAENLGRLFGSLRDEGMASYVGDVLALPVDDLAAKPERDRAQRRVNMVGSSITLLGLSTYALTSGSGIAYDDIYALGFYGDEILYSLGYVMVRAIAAEQGNAGVADLIDQPGAVLVARYLSLAGYGKSKAVPALDPVTVTWARRLAACG
;
A
#
# COMPACT_ATOMS: atom_id res chain seq x y z
N MET A 1 34.33 45.74 39.32
CA MET A 1 33.14 44.86 39.49
C MET A 1 32.06 45.13 38.41
N TRP A 2 32.45 45.41 37.16
CA TRP A 2 31.54 45.81 36.06
C TRP A 2 32.11 45.23 34.75
N GLY A 3 31.87 43.96 34.43
CA GLY A 3 32.53 43.39 33.23
C GLY A 3 32.14 41.99 32.76
N TYR A 4 31.07 41.36 33.26
CA TYR A 4 30.74 39.98 32.89
C TYR A 4 29.31 39.73 32.40
N MET A 5 28.50 40.77 32.19
CA MET A 5 27.06 40.62 31.92
C MET A 5 26.61 40.89 30.46
N MET A 6 27.53 41.06 29.51
CA MET A 6 27.18 41.48 28.14
C MET A 6 27.41 40.40 27.05
N LEU A 7 28.02 39.26 27.39
CA LEU A 7 28.31 38.18 26.43
C LEU A 7 27.27 37.05 26.39
N ILE A 8 26.30 37.03 27.30
CA ILE A 8 25.27 35.95 27.38
C ILE A 8 23.99 36.30 26.59
N ARG A 9 23.84 37.54 26.10
CA ARG A 9 22.65 37.96 25.32
C ARG A 9 22.77 37.82 23.80
N CYS A 10 23.97 37.60 23.25
CA CYS A 10 24.13 37.37 21.80
C CYS A 10 24.10 35.88 21.39
N LEU A 11 24.18 34.93 22.32
CA LEU A 11 24.16 33.50 21.99
C LEU A 11 22.76 32.85 22.00
N ILE A 12 21.72 33.59 22.43
CA ILE A 12 20.34 33.09 22.49
C ILE A 12 19.54 33.45 21.22
N ALA A 13 20.04 34.36 20.37
CA ALA A 13 19.33 34.82 19.18
C ALA A 13 19.60 34.02 17.90
N VAL A 14 20.58 33.10 17.88
CA VAL A 14 20.93 32.32 16.66
C VAL A 14 20.29 30.91 16.66
N VAL A 15 19.78 30.42 17.80
CA VAL A 15 19.12 29.09 17.87
C VAL A 15 17.62 29.16 17.53
N ALA A 16 17.01 30.35 17.49
CA ALA A 16 15.57 30.50 17.23
C ALA A 16 15.18 30.55 15.74
N LEU A 17 16.14 30.56 14.80
CA LEU A 17 15.87 30.68 13.36
C LEU A 17 15.92 29.34 12.58
N LEU A 18 16.20 28.22 13.24
CA LEU A 18 16.19 26.89 12.63
C LEU A 18 14.86 26.13 12.80
N GLY A 19 13.83 26.76 13.38
CA GLY A 19 12.62 26.05 13.85
C GLY A 19 11.35 26.14 13.00
N LEU A 20 11.34 26.84 11.85
CA LEU A 20 10.10 27.10 11.10
C LEU A 20 10.17 26.84 9.60
N ALA A 21 11.12 26.03 9.13
CA ALA A 21 10.90 25.31 7.88
C ALA A 21 9.94 24.15 8.17
N GLY A 22 8.65 24.46 8.30
CA GLY A 22 7.62 23.44 8.22
C GLY A 22 7.83 22.66 6.91
N PRO A 23 7.55 21.35 6.88
CA PRO A 23 7.71 20.56 5.66
C PRO A 23 6.95 21.29 4.56
N VAL A 24 7.68 21.69 3.51
CA VAL A 24 7.07 22.16 2.26
C VAL A 24 6.27 20.96 1.77
N GLY A 25 4.98 20.93 2.14
CA GLY A 25 4.10 19.82 1.82
C GLY A 25 4.13 19.59 0.31
N ALA A 26 3.78 18.38 -0.13
CA ALA A 26 3.62 18.06 -1.55
C ALA A 26 2.49 18.91 -2.15
N GLN A 27 2.75 20.20 -2.40
CA GLN A 27 1.78 21.20 -2.88
C GLN A 27 1.22 20.83 -4.27
N GLY A 28 1.84 19.86 -4.95
CA GLY A 28 1.41 19.35 -6.24
C GLY A 28 0.62 18.04 -6.21
N LEU A 29 0.43 17.37 -5.07
CA LEU A 29 -0.37 16.13 -5.02
C LEU A 29 -1.83 16.44 -4.71
N SER A 30 -2.72 16.16 -5.66
CA SER A 30 -4.17 16.20 -5.46
C SER A 30 -4.74 14.78 -5.39
N VAL A 31 -5.67 14.55 -4.48
CA VAL A 31 -6.38 13.28 -4.33
C VAL A 31 -7.87 13.53 -4.48
N LYS A 32 -8.52 12.77 -5.37
CA LYS A 32 -9.98 12.68 -5.42
C LYS A 32 -10.41 11.28 -4.97
N LEU A 33 -11.51 11.19 -4.23
CA LEU A 33 -12.21 9.93 -3.98
C LEU A 33 -13.54 9.92 -4.73
N ASP A 34 -13.87 8.79 -5.34
CA ASP A 34 -15.12 8.53 -6.04
C ASP A 34 -15.83 7.35 -5.35
N ALA A 35 -17.09 7.55 -4.96
CA ALA A 35 -17.87 6.55 -4.24
C ALA A 35 -19.09 6.06 -5.03
N ASP A 36 -19.23 6.48 -6.28
CA ASP A 36 -20.47 6.28 -7.04
C ASP A 36 -20.69 4.80 -7.35
N ALA A 37 -19.62 4.07 -7.65
CA ALA A 37 -19.68 2.62 -7.85
C ALA A 37 -20.18 1.87 -6.60
N ALA A 38 -19.59 2.14 -5.43
CA ALA A 38 -20.02 1.53 -4.18
C ALA A 38 -21.48 1.87 -3.82
N ARG A 39 -21.88 3.14 -3.93
CA ARG A 39 -23.25 3.58 -3.67
C ARG A 39 -24.26 2.90 -4.60
N ALA A 40 -23.94 2.85 -5.89
CA ALA A 40 -24.81 2.25 -6.88
C ALA A 40 -25.00 0.74 -6.64
N VAL A 41 -23.92 0.02 -6.32
CA VAL A 41 -24.01 -1.40 -5.97
C VAL A 41 -24.82 -1.61 -4.69
N LEU A 42 -24.60 -0.83 -3.63
CA LEU A 42 -25.35 -0.93 -2.37
C LEU A 42 -26.85 -0.66 -2.55
N ALA A 43 -27.21 0.29 -3.41
CA ALA A 43 -28.60 0.54 -3.77
C ALA A 43 -29.19 -0.64 -4.57
N ALA A 44 -28.43 -1.16 -5.53
CA ALA A 44 -28.88 -2.23 -6.42
C ALA A 44 -29.11 -3.56 -5.69
N VAL A 45 -28.22 -3.97 -4.78
CA VAL A 45 -28.39 -5.23 -4.03
C VAL A 45 -29.60 -5.23 -3.10
N ARG A 46 -30.14 -4.04 -2.76
CA ARG A 46 -31.37 -3.87 -1.97
C ARG A 46 -32.64 -3.73 -2.82
N ASN A 47 -32.52 -3.69 -4.15
CA ASN A 47 -33.62 -3.48 -5.06
C ASN A 47 -34.04 -4.80 -5.75
N PRO A 48 -35.05 -5.53 -5.26
CA PRO A 48 -35.50 -6.78 -5.89
C PRO A 48 -36.08 -6.57 -7.30
N ALA A 49 -36.42 -5.33 -7.67
CA ALA A 49 -36.89 -4.94 -9.00
C ALA A 49 -35.75 -4.43 -9.92
N LEU A 50 -34.47 -4.65 -9.58
CA LEU A 50 -33.34 -4.26 -10.42
C LEU A 50 -33.46 -4.91 -11.81
N THR A 51 -33.41 -4.07 -12.84
CA THR A 51 -33.43 -4.52 -14.25
C THR A 51 -32.03 -4.80 -14.76
N ARG A 52 -31.92 -5.61 -15.82
CA ARG A 52 -30.62 -5.91 -16.46
C ARG A 52 -29.94 -4.65 -17.03
N GLU A 53 -30.72 -3.73 -17.58
CA GLU A 53 -30.20 -2.45 -18.10
C GLU A 53 -29.56 -1.62 -16.98
N GLN A 54 -30.25 -1.49 -15.83
CA GLN A 54 -29.69 -0.81 -14.66
C GLN A 54 -28.43 -1.51 -14.15
N ALA A 55 -28.43 -2.84 -14.05
CA ALA A 55 -27.26 -3.59 -13.62
C ALA A 55 -26.04 -3.40 -14.56
N LEU A 56 -26.26 -3.36 -15.88
CA LEU A 56 -25.23 -3.04 -16.86
C LEU A 56 -24.72 -1.60 -16.74
N ALA A 57 -25.61 -0.63 -16.50
CA ALA A 57 -25.20 0.75 -16.26
C ALA A 57 -24.30 0.86 -15.01
N ILE A 58 -24.62 0.12 -13.94
CA ILE A 58 -23.79 0.04 -12.74
C ILE A 58 -22.44 -0.62 -13.03
N ALA A 59 -22.41 -1.69 -13.81
CA ALA A 59 -21.18 -2.37 -14.20
C ALA A 59 -20.19 -1.44 -14.93
N ARG A 60 -20.70 -0.45 -15.68
CA ARG A 60 -19.91 0.55 -16.44
C ARG A 60 -19.31 1.67 -15.59
N LEU A 61 -19.70 1.80 -14.32
CA LEU A 61 -19.12 2.81 -13.45
C LEU A 61 -17.61 2.57 -13.28
N PRO A 62 -16.76 3.62 -13.25
CA PRO A 62 -15.31 3.48 -13.25
C PRO A 62 -14.77 2.54 -12.15
N GLY A 63 -15.27 2.66 -10.92
CA GLY A 63 -14.89 1.75 -9.83
C GLY A 63 -15.18 0.27 -10.15
N ASN A 64 -16.33 -0.02 -10.78
CA ASN A 64 -16.70 -1.38 -11.16
C ASN A 64 -15.91 -1.90 -12.37
N GLN A 65 -15.45 -1.02 -13.26
CA GLN A 65 -14.50 -1.39 -14.33
C GLN A 65 -13.15 -1.80 -13.77
N GLY A 66 -12.64 -1.11 -12.75
CA GLY A 66 -11.45 -1.53 -12.02
C GLY A 66 -11.64 -2.89 -11.34
N LEU A 67 -12.83 -3.15 -10.80
CA LEU A 67 -13.16 -4.45 -10.22
C LEU A 67 -13.17 -5.57 -11.28
N ILE A 68 -13.77 -5.35 -12.45
CA ILE A 68 -13.73 -6.29 -13.58
C ILE A 68 -12.28 -6.57 -13.99
N ARG A 69 -11.45 -5.53 -14.14
CA ARG A 69 -10.02 -5.66 -14.46
C ARG A 69 -9.29 -6.48 -13.39
N LYS A 70 -9.62 -6.30 -12.11
CA LYS A 70 -9.00 -7.05 -11.01
C LYS A 70 -9.35 -8.53 -11.08
N VAL A 71 -10.62 -8.88 -11.31
CA VAL A 71 -11.02 -10.30 -11.48
C VAL A 71 -10.29 -10.92 -12.67
N LYS A 72 -10.20 -10.22 -13.81
CA LYS A 72 -9.41 -10.68 -14.98
C LYS A 72 -7.95 -10.97 -14.63
N SER A 73 -7.33 -10.16 -13.76
CA SER A 73 -5.94 -10.35 -13.35
C SER A 73 -5.69 -11.67 -12.60
N TYR A 74 -6.73 -12.31 -12.09
CA TYR A 74 -6.68 -13.65 -11.50
C TYR A 74 -6.96 -14.77 -12.52
N ASN A 75 -6.89 -14.48 -13.82
CA ASN A 75 -7.25 -15.39 -14.90
C ASN A 75 -8.70 -15.90 -14.81
N GLN A 76 -9.59 -15.12 -14.19
CA GLN A 76 -11.01 -15.42 -14.10
C GLN A 76 -11.79 -14.67 -15.18
N PRO A 77 -12.82 -15.28 -15.78
CA PRO A 77 -13.65 -14.63 -16.79
C PRO A 77 -14.48 -13.51 -16.14
N ALA A 78 -14.27 -12.27 -16.56
CA ALA A 78 -15.02 -11.12 -16.07
C ALA A 78 -15.31 -10.14 -17.19
N ASP A 79 -16.51 -9.57 -17.18
CA ASP A 79 -16.97 -8.51 -18.08
C ASP A 79 -18.18 -7.81 -17.45
N GLU A 80 -18.72 -6.80 -18.13
CA GLU A 80 -19.90 -6.06 -17.66
C GLU A 80 -21.13 -6.96 -17.48
N ALA A 81 -21.32 -7.93 -18.38
CA ALA A 81 -22.47 -8.82 -18.34
C ALA A 81 -22.43 -9.72 -17.11
N ARG A 82 -21.26 -10.30 -16.81
CA ARG A 82 -21.03 -11.14 -15.62
C ARG A 82 -21.20 -10.38 -14.33
N LEU A 83 -20.68 -9.15 -14.23
CA LEU A 83 -20.89 -8.31 -13.06
C LEU A 83 -22.38 -7.97 -12.89
N ALA A 84 -23.05 -7.57 -13.97
CA ALA A 84 -24.49 -7.29 -13.96
C ALA A 84 -25.32 -8.50 -13.55
N ASP A 85 -24.99 -9.70 -14.05
CA ASP A 85 -25.66 -10.95 -13.72
C ASP A 85 -25.48 -11.33 -12.24
N ALA A 86 -24.28 -11.16 -11.70
CA ALA A 86 -24.03 -11.36 -10.27
C ALA A 86 -24.82 -10.37 -9.41
N LEU A 87 -24.94 -9.11 -9.85
CA LEU A 87 -25.67 -8.06 -9.14
C LEU A 87 -27.18 -8.32 -9.13
N LEU A 88 -27.76 -8.69 -10.27
CA LEU A 88 -29.16 -9.11 -10.40
C LEU A 88 -29.47 -10.31 -9.50
N THR A 89 -28.60 -11.31 -9.52
CA THR A 89 -28.76 -12.52 -8.71
C THR A 89 -28.81 -12.16 -7.22
N ALA A 90 -27.88 -11.33 -6.75
CA ALA A 90 -27.86 -10.85 -5.37
C ALA A 90 -29.11 -10.05 -5.00
N ALA A 91 -29.52 -9.12 -5.87
CA ALA A 91 -30.71 -8.28 -5.68
C ALA A 91 -32.01 -9.09 -5.55
N GLN A 92 -32.08 -10.25 -6.22
CA GLN A 92 -33.21 -11.19 -6.17
C GLN A 92 -33.16 -12.17 -4.98
N GLY A 93 -32.31 -11.91 -3.98
CA GLY A 93 -32.22 -12.76 -2.79
C GLY A 93 -31.40 -14.05 -2.99
N ARG A 94 -30.74 -14.23 -4.14
CA ARG A 94 -29.98 -15.45 -4.48
C ARG A 94 -28.46 -15.24 -4.29
N THR A 95 -27.73 -16.33 -4.28
CA THR A 95 -26.25 -16.36 -4.34
C THR A 95 -25.85 -16.85 -5.72
N SER A 96 -24.85 -16.23 -6.35
CA SER A 96 -24.33 -16.68 -7.65
C SER A 96 -23.73 -18.08 -7.54
N GLU A 97 -24.18 -19.01 -8.38
CA GLU A 97 -23.62 -20.36 -8.50
C GLU A 97 -22.32 -20.37 -9.31
N THR A 98 -22.17 -19.41 -10.22
CA THR A 98 -20.97 -19.24 -11.05
C THR A 98 -19.98 -18.33 -10.33
N GLY A 99 -19.05 -18.93 -9.59
CA GLY A 99 -17.75 -18.37 -9.22
C GLY A 99 -17.79 -17.24 -8.19
N GLY A 100 -17.09 -17.42 -7.07
CA GLY A 100 -16.93 -16.43 -5.97
C GLY A 100 -16.16 -15.15 -6.34
N GLU A 101 -16.17 -14.76 -7.61
CA GLU A 101 -15.54 -13.56 -8.19
C GLU A 101 -16.16 -12.28 -7.62
N TYR A 102 -17.49 -12.25 -7.52
CA TYR A 102 -18.26 -11.12 -6.99
C TYR A 102 -19.10 -11.54 -5.78
N LYS A 103 -18.85 -10.90 -4.64
CA LYS A 103 -19.46 -11.21 -3.34
C LYS A 103 -20.70 -10.36 -3.06
N PHE A 104 -21.53 -10.09 -4.06
CA PHE A 104 -22.66 -9.15 -3.91
C PHE A 104 -23.76 -9.66 -2.97
N ALA A 105 -23.92 -10.98 -2.79
CA ALA A 105 -24.80 -11.53 -1.76
C ALA A 105 -24.30 -11.18 -0.35
N GLU A 106 -22.99 -11.35 -0.08
CA GLU A 106 -22.39 -10.92 1.20
C GLU A 106 -22.54 -9.40 1.42
N VAL A 107 -22.42 -8.60 0.35
CA VAL A 107 -22.62 -7.15 0.39
C VAL A 107 -24.07 -6.82 0.74
N ARG A 108 -25.05 -7.47 0.12
CA ARG A 108 -26.48 -7.30 0.46
C ARG A 108 -26.71 -7.53 1.95
N ASP A 109 -26.24 -8.67 2.44
CA ASP A 109 -26.49 -9.13 3.81
C ASP A 109 -25.81 -8.23 4.86
N ASN A 110 -24.82 -7.43 4.45
CA ASN A 110 -24.10 -6.48 5.31
C ASN A 110 -24.26 -5.01 4.89
N ALA A 111 -25.21 -4.69 4.00
CA ALA A 111 -25.30 -3.38 3.38
C ALA A 111 -25.48 -2.25 4.41
N ASP A 112 -26.17 -2.51 5.52
CA ASP A 112 -26.40 -1.53 6.60
C ASP A 112 -25.13 -1.19 7.38
N LYS A 113 -24.15 -2.09 7.40
CA LYS A 113 -22.83 -1.85 8.00
C LYS A 113 -21.88 -1.16 7.03
N ILE A 114 -22.00 -1.49 5.73
CA ILE A 114 -21.09 -1.00 4.69
C ILE A 114 -21.43 0.45 4.29
N ALA A 115 -22.72 0.77 4.11
CA ALA A 115 -23.14 2.07 3.60
C ALA A 115 -22.67 3.27 4.46
N PRO A 116 -22.75 3.24 5.80
CA PRO A 116 -22.22 4.35 6.61
C PRO A 116 -20.71 4.57 6.45
N VAL A 117 -19.94 3.50 6.20
CA VAL A 117 -18.49 3.61 5.98
C VAL A 117 -18.19 4.25 4.63
N VAL A 118 -18.94 3.88 3.58
CA VAL A 118 -18.83 4.51 2.25
C VAL A 118 -19.08 6.02 2.36
N GLU A 119 -20.15 6.44 3.05
CA GLU A 119 -20.45 7.87 3.21
C GLU A 119 -19.41 8.59 4.08
N ALA A 120 -18.96 7.96 5.17
CA ALA A 120 -17.94 8.55 6.04
C ALA A 120 -16.58 8.75 5.36
N LEU A 121 -16.23 7.91 4.37
CA LEU A 121 -15.02 8.07 3.56
C LEU A 121 -15.22 8.98 2.36
N ALA A 122 -16.43 9.03 1.79
CA ALA A 122 -16.73 9.93 0.68
C ALA A 122 -16.75 11.41 1.09
N ASP A 123 -16.91 11.72 2.38
CA ASP A 123 -16.72 13.06 2.92
C ASP A 123 -15.28 13.55 2.64
N PRO A 124 -15.09 14.68 1.93
CA PRO A 124 -13.76 15.26 1.69
C PRO A 124 -12.95 15.52 2.96
N ALA A 125 -13.60 15.81 4.09
CA ALA A 125 -12.92 16.01 5.37
C ALA A 125 -12.19 14.73 5.83
N SER A 126 -12.69 13.55 5.45
CA SER A 126 -12.08 12.26 5.80
C SER A 126 -10.73 12.03 5.11
N LEU A 127 -10.47 12.70 3.98
CA LEU A 127 -9.22 12.63 3.23
C LEU A 127 -8.11 13.48 3.85
N SER A 128 -8.45 14.52 4.61
CA SER A 128 -7.47 15.48 5.14
C SER A 128 -6.36 14.80 5.95
N GLY A 129 -6.72 13.92 6.89
CA GLY A 129 -5.77 13.17 7.70
C GLY A 129 -4.96 12.16 6.89
N VAL A 130 -5.58 11.55 5.87
CA VAL A 130 -4.90 10.60 4.97
C VAL A 130 -3.88 11.33 4.10
N GLN A 131 -4.26 12.45 3.48
CA GLN A 131 -3.37 13.31 2.71
C GLN A 131 -2.21 13.83 3.55
N ALA A 132 -2.49 14.30 4.78
CA ALA A 132 -1.45 14.74 5.71
C ALA A 132 -0.45 13.61 6.02
N ARG A 133 -0.94 12.39 6.24
CA ARG A 133 -0.09 11.22 6.48
C ARG A 133 0.78 10.88 5.26
N ILE A 134 0.20 10.84 4.06
CA ILE A 134 0.92 10.58 2.80
C ILE A 134 1.98 11.64 2.52
N ALA A 135 1.68 12.91 2.79
CA ALA A 135 2.60 14.02 2.56
C ALA A 135 3.91 13.88 3.36
N LEU A 136 3.89 13.20 4.52
CA LEU A 136 5.11 12.92 5.30
C LEU A 136 6.11 12.03 4.55
N PHE A 137 5.64 11.23 3.59
CA PHE A 137 6.43 10.25 2.84
C PHE A 137 6.50 10.55 1.35
N THR A 138 6.01 11.73 0.94
CA THR A 138 5.96 12.15 -0.46
C THR A 138 6.94 13.31 -0.64
N PRO A 139 8.07 13.12 -1.35
CA PRO A 139 9.01 14.21 -1.59
C PRO A 139 8.39 15.25 -2.53
N ALA A 140 8.80 16.52 -2.41
CA ALA A 140 8.22 17.63 -3.17
C ALA A 140 8.28 17.48 -4.71
N ARG A 141 9.19 16.65 -5.22
CA ARG A 141 9.30 16.31 -6.65
C ARG A 141 8.14 15.46 -7.16
N VAL A 142 7.43 14.75 -6.28
CA VAL A 142 6.27 13.94 -6.62
C VAL A 142 5.03 14.84 -6.59
N ALA A 143 4.48 15.09 -7.77
CA ALA A 143 3.28 15.88 -7.98
C ALA A 143 2.37 15.18 -8.98
N GLY A 144 1.09 15.52 -8.96
CA GLY A 144 0.10 14.94 -9.86
C GLY A 144 -1.26 14.77 -9.21
N ARG A 145 -2.08 13.94 -9.84
CA ARG A 145 -3.43 13.62 -9.37
C ARG A 145 -3.56 12.13 -9.18
N ALA A 146 -3.96 11.72 -7.99
CA ALA A 146 -4.41 10.36 -7.71
C ALA A 146 -5.93 10.31 -7.57
N THR A 147 -6.55 9.25 -8.09
CA THR A 147 -8.00 9.02 -7.97
C THR A 147 -8.25 7.70 -7.25
N GLY A 148 -8.97 7.74 -6.14
CA GLY A 148 -9.45 6.56 -5.45
C GLY A 148 -10.88 6.23 -5.81
N TYR A 149 -11.19 4.95 -5.96
CA TYR A 149 -12.54 4.46 -6.13
C TYR A 149 -12.93 3.58 -4.94
N LEU A 150 -14.01 3.95 -4.24
CA LEU A 150 -14.65 3.07 -3.29
C LEU A 150 -15.50 2.06 -4.07
N ILE A 151 -15.25 0.79 -3.81
CA ILE A 151 -15.93 -0.34 -4.43
C ILE A 151 -16.43 -1.30 -3.36
N VAL A 152 -17.32 -2.21 -3.73
CA VAL A 152 -17.81 -3.28 -2.85
C VAL A 152 -17.95 -4.57 -3.64
N GLY A 153 -17.89 -5.71 -2.95
CA GLY A 153 -18.17 -7.02 -3.55
C GLY A 153 -17.02 -7.64 -4.35
N GLY A 154 -15.81 -7.08 -4.27
CA GLY A 154 -14.64 -7.66 -4.93
C GLY A 154 -13.90 -8.76 -4.15
N PRO A 155 -12.98 -9.48 -4.81
CA PRO A 155 -12.20 -10.57 -4.22
C PRO A 155 -11.01 -10.09 -3.37
N SER A 156 -10.56 -8.84 -3.52
CA SER A 156 -9.44 -8.23 -2.78
C SER A 156 -9.89 -7.15 -1.80
N GLY A 157 -9.03 -6.80 -0.85
CA GLY A 157 -9.21 -5.71 0.12
C GLY A 157 -9.05 -4.32 -0.51
N GLY A 158 -7.96 -4.14 -1.25
CA GLY A 158 -7.73 -3.02 -2.15
C GLY A 158 -6.76 -3.43 -3.25
N PHE A 159 -6.51 -2.53 -4.20
CA PHE A 159 -5.52 -2.72 -5.26
C PHE A 159 -5.25 -1.42 -6.02
N ALA A 160 -4.07 -1.39 -6.64
CA ALA A 160 -3.70 -0.47 -7.71
C ALA A 160 -3.08 -1.26 -8.89
N PHE A 161 -2.98 -0.63 -10.06
CA PHE A 161 -2.38 -1.25 -11.25
C PHE A 161 -1.10 -0.54 -11.73
N GLY A 162 -0.44 0.21 -10.84
CA GLY A 162 0.73 1.04 -11.16
C GLY A 162 0.39 2.42 -11.77
N GLU A 163 -0.88 2.65 -12.08
CA GLU A 163 -1.45 3.94 -12.43
C GLU A 163 -1.75 4.76 -11.16
N PRO A 164 -1.98 6.09 -11.26
CA PRO A 164 -2.37 6.91 -10.12
C PRO A 164 -3.83 6.68 -9.70
N GLU A 165 -4.34 5.46 -9.90
CA GLU A 165 -5.66 5.02 -9.48
C GLU A 165 -5.54 3.92 -8.43
N PHE A 166 -6.40 3.97 -7.42
CA PHE A 166 -6.51 2.91 -6.43
C PHE A 166 -7.97 2.56 -6.18
N TYR A 167 -8.21 1.34 -5.72
CA TYR A 167 -9.53 0.77 -5.52
C TYR A 167 -9.59 0.18 -4.12
N LEU A 168 -10.57 0.59 -3.32
CA LEU A 168 -10.74 0.12 -1.95
C LEU A 168 -12.08 -0.58 -1.77
N ASN A 169 -12.05 -1.86 -1.41
CA ASN A 169 -13.23 -2.68 -1.18
C ASN A 169 -13.74 -2.50 0.26
N ILE A 170 -14.73 -1.62 0.43
CA ILE A 170 -15.25 -1.26 1.75
C ILE A 170 -15.92 -2.43 2.47
N ALA A 171 -16.42 -3.43 1.74
CA ALA A 171 -17.01 -4.63 2.33
C ALA A 171 -16.02 -5.43 3.19
N ARG A 172 -14.71 -5.27 2.97
CA ARG A 172 -13.64 -5.92 3.75
C ARG A 172 -13.30 -5.18 5.04
N TYR A 173 -13.66 -3.89 5.12
CA TYR A 173 -13.29 -3.01 6.23
C TYR A 173 -14.51 -2.20 6.69
N PRO A 174 -15.54 -2.83 7.29
CA PRO A 174 -16.77 -2.17 7.73
C PRO A 174 -16.58 -1.34 9.03
N VAL A 175 -15.40 -0.74 9.22
CA VAL A 175 -15.02 0.09 10.37
C VAL A 175 -14.35 1.35 9.82
N PRO A 176 -14.92 2.56 10.01
CA PRO A 176 -14.41 3.78 9.35
C PRO A 176 -12.96 4.13 9.64
N SER A 177 -12.50 3.97 10.88
CA SER A 177 -11.12 4.24 11.30
C SER A 177 -10.13 3.32 10.59
N LEU A 178 -10.40 2.01 10.59
CA LEU A 178 -9.62 1.01 9.88
C LEU A 178 -9.64 1.26 8.37
N ALA A 179 -10.83 1.46 7.78
CA ALA A 179 -10.96 1.72 6.35
C ALA A 179 -10.20 2.96 5.90
N ARG A 180 -10.12 4.00 6.74
CA ARG A 180 -9.31 5.20 6.49
C ARG A 180 -7.80 4.89 6.49
N ILE A 181 -7.34 4.02 7.39
CA ILE A 181 -5.94 3.58 7.42
C ILE A 181 -5.60 2.77 6.17
N ILE A 182 -6.46 1.81 5.78
CA ILE A 182 -6.26 1.03 4.56
C ILE A 182 -6.36 1.92 3.31
N MET A 183 -7.25 2.92 3.29
CA MET A 183 -7.28 3.93 2.23
C MET A 183 -5.94 4.65 2.10
N GLY A 184 -5.27 4.98 3.22
CA GLY A 184 -3.93 5.55 3.19
C GLY A 184 -2.88 4.63 2.57
N HIS A 185 -2.94 3.33 2.85
CA HIS A 185 -2.09 2.31 2.22
C HIS A 185 -2.32 2.28 0.70
N GLU A 186 -3.56 2.08 0.25
CA GLU A 186 -3.89 1.92 -1.17
C GLU A 186 -3.62 3.18 -1.99
N LEU A 187 -3.95 4.35 -1.43
CA LEU A 187 -3.66 5.63 -2.07
C LEU A 187 -2.15 5.83 -2.24
N PHE A 188 -1.35 5.38 -1.27
CA PHE A 188 0.10 5.51 -1.37
C PHE A 188 0.68 4.73 -2.54
N HIS A 189 0.07 3.60 -2.96
CA HIS A 189 0.45 2.94 -4.21
C HIS A 189 0.23 3.82 -5.44
N GLY A 190 -0.85 4.61 -5.47
CA GLY A 190 -1.06 5.61 -6.52
C GLY A 190 0.03 6.69 -6.53
N VAL A 191 0.53 7.11 -5.37
CA VAL A 191 1.66 8.05 -5.23
C VAL A 191 2.97 7.41 -5.67
N GLN A 192 3.21 6.15 -5.34
CA GLN A 192 4.36 5.38 -5.84
C GLN A 192 4.33 5.28 -7.37
N GLY A 193 3.16 5.05 -7.96
CA GLY A 193 2.96 5.08 -9.42
C GLY A 193 3.38 6.41 -10.05
N LEU A 194 2.99 7.55 -9.45
CA LEU A 194 3.44 8.88 -9.89
C LEU A 194 4.96 9.03 -9.78
N ALA A 195 5.55 8.55 -8.68
CA ALA A 195 6.98 8.70 -8.42
C ALA A 195 7.86 7.88 -9.37
N LEU A 196 7.45 6.65 -9.71
CA LEU A 196 8.14 5.78 -10.66
C LEU A 196 8.29 6.41 -12.04
N GLY A 197 7.34 7.25 -12.46
CA GLY A 197 7.39 7.99 -13.72
C GLY A 197 8.46 9.09 -13.78
N LEU A 198 9.03 9.52 -12.65
CA LEU A 198 9.93 10.67 -12.60
C LEU A 198 11.39 10.35 -12.91
N LYS A 199 11.84 9.13 -12.61
CA LYS A 199 13.23 8.74 -12.73
C LYS A 199 13.34 7.45 -13.56
N PRO A 200 13.31 7.55 -14.91
CA PRO A 200 13.57 6.39 -15.75
C PRO A 200 14.97 5.84 -15.45
N GLN A 201 15.12 4.53 -15.59
CA GLN A 201 16.40 3.89 -15.39
C GLN A 201 17.45 4.44 -16.38
N GLY A 202 18.55 4.94 -15.86
CA GLY A 202 19.65 5.45 -16.68
C GLY A 202 20.38 4.34 -17.45
N ALA A 203 21.02 4.69 -18.57
CA ALA A 203 21.72 3.73 -19.42
C ALA A 203 22.82 2.95 -18.68
N ALA A 204 23.55 3.60 -17.76
CA ALA A 204 24.57 2.94 -16.95
C ALA A 204 23.98 1.89 -15.99
N ALA A 205 22.86 2.23 -15.35
CA ALA A 205 22.12 1.30 -14.50
C ALA A 205 21.62 0.09 -15.30
N ALA A 206 21.05 0.34 -16.48
CA ALA A 206 20.59 -0.72 -17.39
C ALA A 206 21.74 -1.64 -17.81
N ALA A 207 22.89 -1.07 -18.21
CA ALA A 207 24.08 -1.84 -18.59
C ALA A 207 24.67 -2.64 -17.40
N CYS A 208 24.53 -2.14 -16.17
CA CYS A 208 24.94 -2.84 -14.96
C CYS A 208 24.03 -4.05 -14.68
N LEU A 209 22.70 -3.86 -14.70
CA LEU A 209 21.73 -4.94 -14.48
C LEU A 209 21.78 -6.00 -15.58
N ALA A 210 22.05 -5.63 -16.83
CA ALA A 210 22.17 -6.59 -17.95
C ALA A 210 23.27 -7.65 -17.75
N LYS A 211 24.23 -7.42 -16.85
CA LYS A 211 25.28 -8.39 -16.48
C LYS A 211 24.83 -9.41 -15.42
N MET A 212 23.57 -9.33 -14.98
CA MET A 212 22.98 -10.11 -13.91
C MET A 212 21.65 -10.69 -14.39
N PRO A 213 21.64 -11.92 -14.94
CA PRO A 213 20.40 -12.56 -15.39
C PRO A 213 19.30 -12.61 -14.32
N GLU A 214 19.68 -12.66 -13.05
CA GLU A 214 18.77 -12.73 -11.89
C GLU A 214 18.19 -11.36 -11.50
N ALA A 215 18.72 -10.27 -12.05
CA ALA A 215 18.42 -8.90 -11.60
C ALA A 215 16.96 -8.52 -11.77
N GLU A 216 16.28 -9.02 -12.80
CA GLU A 216 14.88 -8.70 -13.05
C GLU A 216 13.98 -9.22 -11.92
N ASN A 217 14.02 -10.53 -11.65
CA ASN A 217 13.16 -11.13 -10.63
C ASN A 217 13.54 -10.72 -9.20
N LEU A 218 14.83 -10.57 -8.91
CA LEU A 218 15.27 -10.02 -7.63
C LEU A 218 14.88 -8.54 -7.47
N GLY A 219 14.99 -7.78 -8.56
CA GLY A 219 14.53 -6.39 -8.61
C GLY A 219 13.03 -6.29 -8.31
N ARG A 220 12.22 -7.17 -8.90
CA ARG A 220 10.79 -7.29 -8.59
C ARG A 220 10.55 -7.66 -7.13
N LEU A 221 11.27 -8.65 -6.58
CA LEU A 221 11.12 -9.09 -5.18
C LEU A 221 11.41 -7.96 -4.18
N PHE A 222 12.53 -7.26 -4.36
CA PHE A 222 12.87 -6.12 -3.50
C PHE A 222 11.99 -4.90 -3.77
N GLY A 223 11.50 -4.73 -5.00
CA GLY A 223 10.50 -3.74 -5.36
C GLY A 223 9.20 -3.93 -4.57
N SER A 224 8.68 -5.16 -4.53
CA SER A 224 7.49 -5.50 -3.74
C SER A 224 7.70 -5.26 -2.25
N LEU A 225 8.87 -5.59 -1.69
CA LEU A 225 9.17 -5.26 -0.29
C LEU A 225 9.14 -3.75 -0.02
N ARG A 226 9.69 -2.94 -0.94
CA ARG A 226 9.65 -1.48 -0.85
C ARG A 226 8.22 -0.98 -0.93
N ASP A 227 7.49 -1.41 -1.95
CA ASP A 227 6.18 -0.85 -2.26
C ASP A 227 5.18 -1.16 -1.15
N GLU A 228 5.09 -2.44 -0.78
CA GLU A 228 4.19 -2.90 0.28
C GLU A 228 4.64 -2.47 1.66
N GLY A 229 5.96 -2.45 1.91
CA GLY A 229 6.50 -1.99 3.19
C GLY A 229 6.22 -0.52 3.46
N MET A 230 6.41 0.33 2.45
CA MET A 230 6.14 1.76 2.57
C MET A 230 4.64 2.02 2.68
N ALA A 231 3.82 1.41 1.81
CA ALA A 231 2.36 1.56 1.87
C ALA A 231 1.80 1.08 3.22
N SER A 232 2.30 -0.04 3.75
CA SER A 232 1.92 -0.56 5.08
C SER A 232 2.34 0.37 6.21
N TYR A 233 3.45 1.09 6.08
CA TYR A 233 3.86 2.09 7.07
C TYR A 233 3.06 3.40 6.95
N VAL A 234 2.62 3.79 5.76
CA VAL A 234 1.68 4.89 5.58
C VAL A 234 0.34 4.56 6.21
N GLY A 235 -0.22 3.40 5.86
CA GLY A 235 -1.42 2.81 6.47
C GLY A 235 -1.10 1.97 7.72
N ASP A 236 -0.38 2.54 8.69
CA ASP A 236 0.06 1.82 9.89
C ASP A 236 -1.11 1.44 10.81
N VAL A 237 -1.63 0.22 10.63
CA VAL A 237 -2.70 -0.34 11.47
C VAL A 237 -2.29 -0.39 12.94
N LEU A 238 -1.01 -0.60 13.26
CA LEU A 238 -0.54 -0.64 14.64
C LEU A 238 -0.53 0.73 15.32
N ALA A 239 -0.60 1.81 14.54
CA ALA A 239 -0.73 3.18 15.05
C ALA A 239 -2.18 3.59 15.38
N LEU A 240 -3.17 2.73 15.09
CA LEU A 240 -4.56 3.01 15.48
C LEU A 240 -4.71 3.05 17.01
N PRO A 241 -5.59 3.94 17.54
CA PRO A 241 -5.83 4.04 18.98
C PRO A 241 -6.21 2.70 19.62
N VAL A 242 -5.66 2.43 20.80
CA VAL A 242 -5.85 1.14 21.50
C VAL A 242 -7.30 0.93 21.97
N ASP A 243 -8.02 2.02 22.20
CA ASP A 243 -9.43 2.09 22.59
C ASP A 243 -10.41 1.96 21.41
N ASP A 244 -9.92 1.98 20.17
CA ASP A 244 -10.70 1.57 19.01
C ASP A 244 -10.85 0.05 19.01
N LEU A 245 -11.88 -0.43 19.71
CA LEU A 245 -12.17 -1.85 19.86
C LEU A 245 -12.58 -2.51 18.53
N ALA A 246 -13.16 -1.75 17.60
CA ALA A 246 -13.60 -2.25 16.31
C ALA A 246 -12.41 -2.59 15.40
N ALA A 247 -11.31 -1.83 15.50
CA ALA A 247 -10.07 -2.12 14.78
C ALA A 247 -9.13 -3.12 15.49
N LYS A 248 -9.44 -3.53 16.73
CA LYS A 248 -8.59 -4.42 17.54
C LYS A 248 -8.23 -5.74 16.82
N PRO A 249 -9.16 -6.46 16.17
CA PRO A 249 -8.83 -7.73 15.51
C PRO A 249 -7.74 -7.58 14.44
N GLU A 250 -7.79 -6.50 13.66
CA GLU A 250 -6.77 -6.22 12.64
C GLU A 250 -5.46 -5.71 13.24
N ARG A 251 -5.49 -4.91 14.32
CA ARG A 251 -4.28 -4.59 15.09
C ARG A 251 -3.60 -5.84 15.63
N ASP A 252 -4.36 -6.75 16.24
CA ASP A 252 -3.82 -8.00 16.77
C ASP A 252 -3.22 -8.87 15.64
N ARG A 253 -3.88 -8.92 14.47
CA ARG A 253 -3.38 -9.63 13.29
C ARG A 253 -2.06 -9.02 12.80
N ALA A 254 -2.01 -7.70 12.61
CA ALA A 254 -0.80 -6.99 12.21
C ALA A 254 0.34 -7.22 13.22
N GLN A 255 0.04 -7.15 14.52
CA GLN A 255 1.04 -7.34 15.58
C GLN A 255 1.59 -8.78 15.59
N ARG A 256 0.72 -9.79 15.38
CA ARG A 256 1.16 -11.18 15.25
C ARG A 256 2.12 -11.35 14.07
N ARG A 257 1.81 -10.76 12.92
CA ARG A 257 2.69 -10.86 11.74
C ARG A 257 4.04 -10.17 11.97
N VAL A 258 4.07 -9.00 12.59
CA VAL A 258 5.32 -8.34 13.03
C VAL A 258 6.12 -9.21 14.00
N ASN A 259 5.45 -9.88 14.94
CA ASN A 259 6.10 -10.81 15.87
C ASN A 259 6.70 -12.05 15.16
N MET A 260 6.22 -12.36 13.95
CA MET A 260 6.70 -13.44 13.08
C MET A 260 7.73 -12.98 12.03
N VAL A 261 8.33 -11.79 12.19
CA VAL A 261 9.31 -11.26 11.22
C VAL A 261 10.49 -12.21 10.97
N GLY A 262 10.86 -13.05 11.94
CA GLY A 262 11.88 -14.10 11.74
C GLY A 262 11.51 -15.09 10.62
N SER A 263 10.26 -15.56 10.58
CA SER A 263 9.77 -16.41 9.48
C SER A 263 9.75 -15.67 8.15
N SER A 264 9.50 -14.36 8.18
CA SER A 264 9.51 -13.52 6.98
C SER A 264 10.93 -13.38 6.42
N ILE A 265 11.94 -13.26 7.28
CA ILE A 265 13.36 -13.24 6.90
C ILE A 265 13.77 -14.57 6.27
N THR A 266 13.38 -15.69 6.88
CA THR A 266 13.65 -17.03 6.31
C THR A 266 13.02 -17.16 4.93
N LEU A 267 11.75 -16.77 4.77
CA LEU A 267 11.08 -16.81 3.47
C LEU A 267 11.80 -15.95 2.43
N LEU A 268 12.18 -14.71 2.79
CA LEU A 268 12.94 -13.84 1.88
C LEU A 268 14.29 -14.46 1.46
N GLY A 269 15.00 -15.10 2.39
CA GLY A 269 16.24 -15.82 2.12
C GLY A 269 16.03 -16.97 1.13
N LEU A 270 15.01 -17.79 1.36
CA LEU A 270 14.64 -18.89 0.47
C LEU A 270 14.21 -18.39 -0.92
N SER A 271 13.42 -17.32 -0.99
CA SER A 271 13.01 -16.69 -2.25
C SER A 271 14.21 -16.14 -3.03
N THR A 272 15.14 -15.45 -2.35
CA THR A 272 16.37 -14.95 -2.98
C THR A 272 17.22 -16.11 -3.50
N TYR A 273 17.39 -17.16 -2.70
CA TYR A 273 18.14 -18.34 -3.10
C TYR A 273 17.49 -19.03 -4.31
N ALA A 274 16.17 -19.24 -4.29
CA ALA A 274 15.43 -19.86 -5.39
C ALA A 274 15.63 -19.10 -6.71
N LEU A 275 15.53 -17.77 -6.68
CA LEU A 275 15.71 -16.92 -7.86
C LEU A 275 17.14 -16.88 -8.40
N THR A 276 18.13 -17.31 -7.61
CA THR A 276 19.55 -17.14 -7.94
C THR A 276 20.31 -18.45 -8.10
N SER A 277 19.68 -19.58 -7.76
CA SER A 277 20.26 -20.92 -7.85
C SER A 277 19.92 -21.66 -9.16
N GLY A 278 19.14 -21.04 -10.05
CA GLY A 278 18.64 -21.70 -11.26
C GLY A 278 17.55 -22.75 -10.97
N SER A 279 16.84 -22.63 -9.84
CA SER A 279 15.81 -23.59 -9.40
C SER A 279 14.62 -23.77 -10.35
N GLY A 280 14.44 -22.87 -11.32
CA GLY A 280 13.31 -22.85 -12.24
C GLY A 280 11.99 -22.37 -11.61
N ILE A 281 11.98 -22.01 -10.32
CA ILE A 281 10.80 -21.45 -9.65
C ILE A 281 10.49 -20.08 -10.24
N ALA A 282 9.25 -19.88 -10.69
CA ALA A 282 8.81 -18.62 -11.25
C ALA A 282 8.66 -17.55 -10.15
N TYR A 283 8.93 -16.29 -10.51
CA TYR A 283 8.72 -15.18 -9.59
C TYR A 283 7.27 -15.09 -9.11
N ASP A 284 6.29 -15.36 -9.98
CA ASP A 284 4.88 -15.24 -9.62
C ASP A 284 4.46 -16.23 -8.52
N ASP A 285 5.10 -17.42 -8.45
CA ASP A 285 4.89 -18.38 -7.36
C ASP A 285 5.47 -17.87 -6.03
N ILE A 286 6.67 -17.28 -6.09
CA ILE A 286 7.30 -16.62 -4.94
C ILE A 286 6.45 -15.45 -4.46
N TYR A 287 5.93 -14.66 -5.41
CA TYR A 287 5.06 -13.54 -5.12
C TYR A 287 3.79 -14.01 -4.44
N ALA A 288 3.12 -15.03 -4.98
CA ALA A 288 1.94 -15.61 -4.38
C ALA A 288 2.20 -16.14 -2.95
N LEU A 289 3.33 -16.79 -2.71
CA LEU A 289 3.67 -17.30 -1.37
C LEU A 289 3.99 -16.18 -0.36
N GLY A 290 4.72 -15.14 -0.79
CA GLY A 290 5.22 -14.09 0.09
C GLY A 290 4.26 -12.92 0.31
N PHE A 291 3.45 -12.61 -0.71
CA PHE A 291 2.65 -11.39 -0.78
C PHE A 291 1.14 -11.70 -0.86
N TYR A 292 0.70 -12.89 -1.27
CA TYR A 292 -0.71 -13.30 -1.13
C TYR A 292 -0.97 -14.06 0.18
N GLY A 293 -2.24 -14.08 0.60
CA GLY A 293 -2.68 -14.82 1.78
C GLY A 293 -2.26 -14.15 3.10
N ASP A 294 -1.26 -14.72 3.77
CA ASP A 294 -0.83 -14.25 5.10
C ASP A 294 0.03 -12.99 5.05
N GLU A 295 0.40 -12.50 3.86
CA GLU A 295 1.13 -11.23 3.64
C GLU A 295 2.43 -11.20 4.46
N ILE A 296 3.16 -12.32 4.43
CA ILE A 296 4.36 -12.55 5.25
C ILE A 296 5.43 -11.52 4.93
N LEU A 297 5.71 -11.29 3.64
CA LEU A 297 6.74 -10.34 3.21
C LEU A 297 6.31 -8.87 3.34
N TYR A 298 5.00 -8.56 3.39
CA TYR A 298 4.52 -7.21 3.73
C TYR A 298 5.03 -6.78 5.11
N SER A 299 4.97 -7.71 6.06
CA SER A 299 5.35 -7.45 7.45
C SER A 299 6.85 -7.18 7.59
N LEU A 300 7.68 -7.86 6.80
CA LEU A 300 9.11 -7.58 6.74
C LEU A 300 9.38 -6.21 6.13
N GLY A 301 8.76 -5.87 4.99
CA GLY A 301 8.86 -4.54 4.39
C GLY A 301 8.46 -3.43 5.37
N TYR A 302 7.34 -3.61 6.09
CA TYR A 302 6.87 -2.68 7.13
C TYR A 302 7.91 -2.50 8.24
N VAL A 303 8.48 -3.59 8.77
CA VAL A 303 9.52 -3.53 9.81
C VAL A 303 10.75 -2.78 9.32
N MET A 304 11.19 -3.02 8.07
CA MET A 304 12.33 -2.33 7.48
C MET A 304 12.08 -0.83 7.34
N VAL A 305 10.93 -0.43 6.79
CA VAL A 305 10.56 0.98 6.62
C VAL A 305 10.41 1.68 7.97
N ARG A 306 9.76 1.03 8.94
CA ARG A 306 9.62 1.56 10.30
C ARG A 306 10.97 1.77 10.98
N ALA A 307 11.92 0.86 10.80
CA ALA A 307 13.28 1.02 11.33
C ALA A 307 14.02 2.19 10.68
N ILE A 308 13.91 2.35 9.36
CA ILE A 308 14.46 3.50 8.64
C ILE A 308 13.84 4.80 9.15
N ALA A 309 12.52 4.86 9.30
CA ALA A 309 11.83 6.03 9.83
C ALA A 309 12.27 6.36 11.27
N ALA A 310 12.49 5.35 12.11
CA ALA A 310 12.92 5.54 13.50
C ALA A 310 14.33 6.14 13.61
N GLU A 311 15.25 5.80 12.70
CA GLU A 311 16.65 6.26 12.76
C GLU A 311 16.91 7.51 11.88
N GLN A 312 16.21 7.64 10.76
CA GLN A 312 16.47 8.65 9.73
C GLN A 312 15.28 9.60 9.51
N GLY A 313 14.18 9.41 10.23
CA GLY A 313 12.94 10.18 10.07
C GLY A 313 12.17 9.85 8.79
N ASN A 314 11.00 10.48 8.63
CA ASN A 314 10.13 10.24 7.48
C ASN A 314 10.79 10.63 6.15
N ALA A 315 11.69 11.62 6.15
CA ALA A 315 12.45 12.02 4.96
C ALA A 315 13.32 10.87 4.42
N GLY A 316 13.95 10.09 5.29
CA GLY A 316 14.74 8.93 4.89
C GLY A 316 13.89 7.84 4.20
N VAL A 317 12.61 7.75 4.53
CA VAL A 317 11.65 6.88 3.83
C VAL A 317 11.17 7.51 2.53
N ALA A 318 10.83 8.80 2.54
CA ALA A 318 10.36 9.54 1.36
C ALA A 318 11.38 9.50 0.21
N ASP A 319 12.67 9.53 0.52
CA ASP A 319 13.76 9.46 -0.46
C ASP A 319 13.81 8.13 -1.22
N LEU A 320 13.15 7.07 -0.73
CA LEU A 320 13.17 5.74 -1.32
C LEU A 320 12.03 5.50 -2.31
N ILE A 321 11.04 6.39 -2.39
CA ILE A 321 9.78 6.17 -3.13
C ILE A 321 9.99 5.87 -4.63
N ASP A 322 11.02 6.44 -5.22
CA ASP A 322 11.38 6.30 -6.64
C ASP A 322 12.73 5.57 -6.83
N GLN A 323 13.28 4.95 -5.79
CA GLN A 323 14.55 4.21 -5.86
C GLN A 323 14.32 2.72 -6.08
N PRO A 324 15.21 2.01 -6.80
CA PRO A 324 15.12 0.55 -6.93
C PRO A 324 14.93 -0.14 -5.58
N GLY A 325 14.12 -1.19 -5.50
CA GLY A 325 13.82 -1.86 -4.23
C GLY A 325 15.06 -2.36 -3.47
N ALA A 326 16.13 -2.72 -4.19
CA ALA A 326 17.41 -3.08 -3.58
C ALA A 326 18.02 -1.94 -2.72
N VAL A 327 17.73 -0.67 -3.05
CA VAL A 327 18.18 0.51 -2.30
C VAL A 327 17.46 0.63 -0.95
N LEU A 328 16.19 0.24 -0.85
CA LEU A 328 15.51 0.11 0.45
C LEU A 328 16.25 -0.90 1.34
N VAL A 329 16.55 -2.07 0.79
CA VAL A 329 17.27 -3.12 1.54
C VAL A 329 18.65 -2.61 1.95
N ALA A 330 19.42 -2.03 1.03
CA ALA A 330 20.72 -1.44 1.34
C ALA A 330 20.64 -0.34 2.41
N ARG A 331 19.60 0.50 2.37
CA ARG A 331 19.36 1.53 3.39
C ARG A 331 19.10 0.91 4.75
N TYR A 332 18.25 -0.10 4.83
CA TYR A 332 18.00 -0.85 6.06
C TYR A 332 19.27 -1.51 6.63
N LEU A 333 20.14 -2.05 5.77
CA LEU A 333 21.43 -2.64 6.18
C LEU A 333 22.42 -1.61 6.75
N SER A 334 22.26 -0.33 6.39
CA SER A 334 23.13 0.77 6.86
C SER A 334 22.76 1.32 8.24
N LEU A 335 21.61 0.91 8.78
CA LEU A 335 21.13 1.38 10.08
C LEU A 335 22.10 0.98 11.19
N ALA A 336 22.38 1.91 12.10
CA ALA A 336 23.20 1.66 13.28
C ALA A 336 22.62 0.54 14.15
N GLY A 337 21.29 0.37 14.14
CA GLY A 337 20.57 -0.69 14.84
C GLY A 337 20.56 -2.07 14.15
N TYR A 338 21.04 -2.18 12.90
CA TYR A 338 20.91 -3.40 12.10
C TYR A 338 21.52 -4.63 12.78
N GLY A 339 20.71 -5.68 12.91
CA GLY A 339 21.09 -6.96 13.51
C GLY A 339 21.24 -6.94 15.03
N LYS A 340 20.96 -5.81 15.70
CA LYS A 340 21.17 -5.65 17.15
C LYS A 340 19.91 -5.88 17.99
N SER A 341 18.73 -5.99 17.37
CA SER A 341 17.46 -6.18 18.08
C SER A 341 16.41 -6.88 17.23
N LYS A 342 15.32 -7.34 17.87
CA LYS A 342 14.14 -7.86 17.18
C LYS A 342 13.39 -6.80 16.36
N ALA A 343 13.59 -5.51 16.66
CA ALA A 343 12.97 -4.41 15.92
C ALA A 343 13.74 -4.08 14.63
N VAL A 344 15.02 -4.45 14.56
CA VAL A 344 15.88 -4.28 13.38
C VAL A 344 16.67 -5.58 13.14
N PRO A 345 15.99 -6.71 12.86
CA PRO A 345 16.63 -8.01 12.73
C PRO A 345 17.57 -8.09 11.53
N ALA A 346 18.58 -8.95 11.62
CA ALA A 346 19.49 -9.22 10.51
C ALA A 346 18.78 -10.04 9.40
N LEU A 347 19.08 -9.74 8.15
CA LEU A 347 18.66 -10.51 6.98
C LEU A 347 19.65 -11.64 6.70
N ASP A 348 19.19 -12.63 5.92
CA ASP A 348 20.03 -13.73 5.45
C ASP A 348 21.22 -13.23 4.59
N PRO A 349 22.44 -13.80 4.73
CA PRO A 349 23.62 -13.35 3.99
C PRO A 349 23.50 -13.35 2.46
N VAL A 350 22.74 -14.29 1.88
CA VAL A 350 22.51 -14.34 0.43
C VAL A 350 21.66 -13.14 0.00
N THR A 351 20.60 -12.83 0.78
CA THR A 351 19.77 -11.64 0.57
C THR A 351 20.60 -10.36 0.65
N VAL A 352 21.46 -10.24 1.67
CA VAL A 352 22.35 -9.09 1.86
C VAL A 352 23.28 -8.89 0.66
N THR A 353 23.86 -9.97 0.16
CA THR A 353 24.81 -9.96 -0.97
C THR A 353 24.12 -9.45 -2.24
N TRP A 354 22.95 -10.01 -2.56
CA TRP A 354 22.20 -9.62 -3.75
C TRP A 354 21.64 -8.20 -3.66
N ALA A 355 21.13 -7.80 -2.50
CA ALA A 355 20.67 -6.43 -2.27
C ALA A 355 21.78 -5.41 -2.53
N ARG A 356 22.99 -5.64 -1.99
CA ARG A 356 24.14 -4.75 -2.22
C ARG A 356 24.55 -4.70 -3.68
N ARG A 357 24.60 -5.85 -4.35
CA ARG A 357 24.99 -5.96 -5.76
C ARG A 357 24.03 -5.19 -6.67
N LEU A 358 22.72 -5.34 -6.45
CA LEU A 358 21.70 -4.65 -7.23
C LEU A 358 21.63 -3.15 -6.90
N ALA A 359 21.76 -2.78 -5.61
CA ALA A 359 21.78 -1.38 -5.20
C ALA A 359 22.97 -0.61 -5.81
N ALA A 360 24.11 -1.27 -6.03
CA ALA A 360 25.27 -0.65 -6.68
C ALA A 360 25.06 -0.30 -8.17
N CYS A 361 24.00 -0.81 -8.80
CA CYS A 361 23.64 -0.44 -10.16
C CYS A 361 22.68 0.76 -10.26
N GLY A 362 22.05 1.17 -9.15
CA GLY A 362 20.90 2.09 -9.12
C GLY A 362 21.25 3.57 -8.96
#